data_AF-A0A0Q6TD36-F1
#
_entry.id   AF-A0A0Q6TD36-F1
#
_cell.length_a   1.000
_cell.length_b   1.000
_cell.length_c   1.000
_cell.angle_alpha   90.00
_cell.angle_beta   90.00
_cell.angle_gamma   90.00
#
_symmetry.space_group_name_H-M   'P 1'
#
loop_
_entity.id
_entity.type
_entity.pdbx_description
1 polymer ?
#
loop_
_entity_poly.entity_id
_entity_poly.type
_entity_poly.pdbx_seq_one_letter_code
_entity_poly.pdbx_strand_id
1 'polypeptide(L)' 'MAWPRLGRPVWDAFRRMGRSMTVNGPGPVTPQDILAYQALHRVEFSAWELDVIEVFDAIALEAMHKGE' A
#
# COMPACT_ATOMS: atom_id res chain seq x y z
N MET A 1 -1.35 -7.11 -18.61
CA MET A 1 -2.49 -6.36 -18.08
C MET A 1 -2.02 -4.96 -17.70
N ALA A 2 -2.58 -3.91 -18.31
CA ALA A 2 -2.30 -2.54 -17.90
C ALA A 2 -3.30 -2.15 -16.81
N TRP A 3 -2.81 -1.68 -15.67
CA TRP A 3 -3.66 -1.23 -14.58
C TRP A 3 -4.51 -0.02 -15.02
N PRO A 4 -5.77 0.12 -14.56
CA PRO A 4 -6.60 1.27 -14.91
C PRO A 4 -5.88 2.58 -14.59
N ARG A 5 -6.00 3.60 -15.46
CA ARG A 5 -5.33 4.91 -15.28
C ARG A 5 -5.62 5.55 -13.92
N LEU A 6 -6.81 5.31 -13.37
CA LEU A 6 -7.23 5.80 -12.05
C LEU A 6 -6.57 5.06 -10.88
N GLY A 7 -6.25 3.78 -11.03
CA GLY A 7 -5.64 2.99 -9.95
C GLY A 7 -4.11 3.07 -9.91
N ARG A 8 -3.47 3.62 -10.94
CA ARG A 8 -2.01 3.65 -11.05
C ARG A 8 -1.33 4.60 -10.06
N PRO A 9 -1.87 5.80 -9.79
CA PRO A 9 -1.35 6.65 -8.72
C PRO A 9 -1.42 6.00 -7.34
N VAL A 10 -2.52 5.30 -7.03
CA VAL A 10 -2.70 4.58 -5.76
C VAL A 10 -1.72 3.42 -5.62
N TRP A 11 -1.53 2.66 -6.71
CA TRP A 11 -0.53 1.59 -6.75
C TRP A 11 0.90 2.12 -6.55
N ASP A 12 1.25 3.21 -7.22
CA ASP A 12 2.57 3.82 -7.08
C ASP A 12 2.78 4.36 -5.66
N ALA A 13 1.73 4.90 -5.02
CA ALA A 13 1.76 5.32 -3.63
C ALA A 13 1.97 4.14 -2.68
N PHE A 14 1.20 3.06 -2.83
CA PHE A 14 1.34 1.83 -2.04
C PHE A 14 2.76 1.27 -2.10
N ARG A 15 3.36 1.23 -3.30
CA ARG A 15 4.74 0.75 -3.49
C ARG A 15 5.80 1.64 -2.84
N ARG A 16 5.50 2.92 -2.64
CA ARG A 16 6.42 3.93 -2.09
C ARG A 16 6.18 4.19 -0.61
N MET A 17 5.09 3.70 -0.02
CA MET A 17 4.91 3.74 1.42
C MET A 17 6.08 3.03 2.09
N GLY A 18 6.71 3.70 3.04
CA GLY A 18 7.80 3.16 3.82
C GLY A 18 7.28 2.13 4.81
N ARG A 19 7.10 0.88 4.36
CA ARG A 19 6.56 -0.19 5.20
C ARG A 19 7.63 -0.67 6.17
N SER A 20 7.24 -0.93 7.42
CA SER A 20 8.13 -1.55 8.39
C SER A 20 8.58 -2.93 7.89
N MET A 21 9.89 -3.17 7.84
CA MET A 21 10.44 -4.47 7.48
C MET A 21 10.28 -5.43 8.67
N THR A 22 9.67 -6.58 8.44
CA THR A 22 9.64 -7.71 9.38
C THR A 22 10.69 -8.75 8.99
N VAL A 23 10.90 -9.74 9.85
CA VAL A 23 11.81 -10.88 9.58
C VAL A 23 11.44 -11.62 8.29
N ASN A 24 10.16 -11.61 7.90
CA ASN A 24 9.65 -12.32 6.74
C ASN A 24 9.41 -11.39 5.53
N GLY A 25 9.87 -10.14 5.56
CA GLY A 25 9.67 -9.15 4.49
C GLY A 25 8.82 -7.94 4.94
N PRO A 26 8.34 -7.11 4.02
CA PRO A 26 7.56 -5.91 4.38
C PRO A 26 6.28 -6.28 5.13
N GLY A 27 6.08 -5.65 6.28
CA GLY A 27 4.90 -5.84 7.12
C GLY A 27 3.63 -5.17 6.55
N PRO A 28 2.49 -5.37 7.23
CA PRO A 28 1.22 -4.74 6.85
C PRO A 28 1.35 -3.22 6.79
N VAL A 29 0.60 -2.59 5.89
CA VAL A 29 0.50 -1.12 5.86
C VAL A 29 -0.22 -0.68 7.13
N THR A 30 0.41 0.24 7.87
CA THR A 30 -0.20 0.80 9.08
C THR A 30 -0.86 2.16 8.78
N PRO A 31 -1.80 2.61 9.63
CA PRO A 31 -2.30 3.98 9.56
C PRO A 31 -1.19 5.03 9.65
N GLN A 32 -0.11 4.77 10.41
CA GLN A 32 1.04 5.67 10.45
C GLN A 32 1.76 5.79 9.11
N ASP A 33 1.90 4.69 8.36
CA ASP A 33 2.55 4.72 7.04
C ASP A 33 1.74 5.56 6.04
N ILE A 34 0.42 5.43 6.08
CA ILE A 34 -0.52 6.21 5.26
C ILE A 34 -0.42 7.69 5.63
N LEU A 35 -0.50 8.02 6.92
CA LEU A 35 -0.39 9.40 7.40
C LEU A 35 0.97 10.03 7.06
N ALA A 36 2.05 9.28 7.21
CA ALA A 36 3.40 9.74 6.87
C ALA A 36 3.53 10.00 5.37
N TYR A 37 3.02 9.11 4.52
CA TYR A 37 3.04 9.30 3.07
C TYR A 37 2.24 10.53 2.64
N GLN A 38 1.02 10.70 3.17
CA GLN A 38 0.17 11.86 2.92
C GLN A 38 0.86 13.17 3.32
N ALA A 39 1.49 13.20 4.50
CA ALA A 39 2.21 14.37 4.99
C ALA A 39 3.45 14.69 4.12
N LEU A 40 4.24 13.68 3.77
CA LEU A 40 5.46 13.84 2.98
C LEU A 40 5.17 14.33 1.56
N HIS A 41 4.12 13.79 0.94
CA HIS A 41 3.75 14.09 -0.45
C HIS A 41 2.69 15.19 -0.59
N ARG A 42 2.17 15.71 0.52
CA ARG A 42 1.10 16.73 0.57
C ARG A 42 -0.14 16.30 -0.22
N VAL A 43 -0.57 15.05 -0.01
CA VAL A 43 -1.77 14.47 -0.63
C VAL A 43 -2.72 13.97 0.45
N GLU A 44 -3.99 13.82 0.10
CA GLU A 44 -5.00 13.20 0.93
C GLU A 44 -5.69 12.12 0.11
N PHE A 45 -5.74 10.91 0.64
CA PHE A 45 -6.42 9.78 0.05
C PHE A 45 -7.90 9.85 0.38
N SER A 46 -8.73 9.69 -0.64
CA SER A 46 -10.15 9.46 -0.48
C SER A 46 -10.43 8.09 0.14
N ALA A 47 -11.65 7.90 0.66
CA ALA A 47 -12.10 6.61 1.22
C ALA A 47 -11.87 5.45 0.25
N TRP A 48 -12.18 5.63 -1.04
CA TRP A 48 -11.95 4.61 -2.06
C TRP A 48 -10.47 4.27 -2.25
N GLU A 49 -9.57 5.25 -2.18
CA GLU A 49 -8.13 4.99 -2.31
C GLU A 49 -7.58 4.23 -1.11
N LEU A 50 -8.09 4.53 0.09
CA LEU A 50 -7.78 3.78 1.31
C LEU A 50 -8.26 2.32 1.20
N ASP A 51 -9.48 2.08 0.74
CA ASP A 51 -10.00 0.72 0.50
C ASP A 51 -9.11 -0.05 -0.50
N VAL A 52 -8.65 0.62 -1.56
CA VAL A 52 -7.75 0.01 -2.55
C VAL A 52 -6.38 -0.31 -1.94
N ILE A 53 -5.84 0.56 -1.08
CA ILE A 53 -4.59 0.32 -0.36
C ILE A 53 -4.73 -0.92 0.55
N GLU A 54 -5.84 -1.06 1.27
CA GLU A 54 -6.13 -2.25 2.09
C GLU A 54 -6.18 -3.54 1.26
N VAL A 55 -6.84 -3.50 0.10
CA VAL A 55 -6.89 -4.66 -0.81
C VAL A 55 -5.50 -5.02 -1.33
N PHE A 56 -4.67 -4.03 -1.70
CA PHE A 56 -3.29 -4.29 -2.11
C PHE A 56 -2.45 -4.89 -0.99
N ASP A 57 -2.65 -4.41 0.24
CA ASP A 57 -1.96 -4.96 1.41
C ASP A 57 -2.33 -6.44 1.62
N ALA A 58 -3.63 -6.76 1.64
CA ALA A 58 -4.10 -8.13 1.79
C ALA A 58 -3.52 -9.07 0.72
N ILE A 59 -3.52 -8.66 -0.55
CA ILE A 59 -2.94 -9.45 -1.65
C ILE A 59 -1.42 -9.66 -1.44
N ALA A 60 -0.71 -8.62 -1.00
CA ALA A 60 0.73 -8.71 -0.77
C ALA A 60 1.06 -9.69 0.37
N LEU A 61 0.31 -9.62 1.48
CA LEU A 61 0.46 -10.52 2.63
C LEU A 61 0.12 -11.97 2.26
N GLU A 62 -0.95 -12.19 1.50
CA GLU A 62 -1.32 -13.52 0.99
C GLU A 62 -0.23 -14.11 0.08
N ALA A 63 0.35 -13.30 -0.79
CA ALA A 63 1.42 -13.73 -1.69
C ALA A 63 2.69 -14.12 -0.92
N MET A 64 2.98 -13.44 0.19
CA MET A 64 4.11 -13.77 1.06
C MET A 64 3.87 -15.11 1.78
N HIS A 65 2.67 -15.34 2.32
CA HIS A 65 2.34 -16.61 3.01
C HIS A 65 2.24 -17.82 2.08
N LYS A 66 1.93 -17.64 0.78
CA LYS A 66 1.96 -18.72 -0.22
C LYS A 66 3.35 -19.07 -0.74
N GLY A 67 4.37 -18.28 -0.39
CA GLY A 67 5.76 -18.52 -0.75
C GLY A 67 6.53 -19.42 0.22
N GLU A 68 5.93 -19.79 1.35
CA GLU A 68 6.38 -20.82 2.30
C GLU A 68 5.77 -22.19 1.96
#